data_AF-A0A7K0MGR0-F1
#
_entry.id   AF-A0A7K0MGR0-F1
#
_cell.length_a   1.000
_cell.length_b   1.000
_cell.length_c   1.000
_cell.angle_alpha   90.00
_cell.angle_beta   90.00
_cell.angle_gamma   90.00
#
_symmetry.space_group_name_H-M   'P 1'
#
loop_
_entity.id
_entity.type
_entity.pdbx_description
1 polymer ?
#
loop_
_entity_poly.entity_id
_entity_poly.type
_entity_poly.pdbx_seq_one_letter_code
_entity_poly.pdbx_strand_id
1 'polypeptide(L)'
;MPLQITGLGEEIAAVATLPWDKPLEEWPEDPSLAEKRGISRHVVRLVRASEEPDSEIYAVKETVSEFANREYRLLRELSHLGAPSVDPIAVIEGRTDSAGEELPCALATRFLPYSSPYRVL
;
A
#
# COMPACT_ATOMS: atom_id res chain seq x y z
N MET A 1 -4.81 -3.60 -19.29
CA MET A 1 -5.13 -4.97 -18.79
C MET A 1 -6.19 -4.86 -17.70
N PRO A 2 -6.97 -5.91 -17.34
CA PRO A 2 -7.85 -5.81 -16.18
C PRO A 2 -7.05 -5.60 -14.89
N LEU A 3 -7.61 -4.88 -13.93
CA LEU A 3 -7.03 -4.72 -12.59
C LEU A 3 -6.88 -6.10 -11.93
N GLN A 4 -5.68 -6.39 -11.43
CA GLN A 4 -5.36 -7.64 -10.75
C GLN A 4 -4.87 -7.34 -9.34
N ILE A 5 -5.54 -7.91 -8.34
CA ILE A 5 -5.17 -7.79 -6.93
C ILE A 5 -4.80 -9.18 -6.42
N THR A 6 -3.53 -9.37 -6.10
CA THR A 6 -2.99 -10.63 -5.58
C THR A 6 -2.59 -10.44 -4.12
N GLY A 7 -3.29 -11.11 -3.19
CA GLY A 7 -3.09 -10.86 -1.76
C GLY A 7 -3.65 -11.95 -0.85
N LEU A 8 -3.85 -11.61 0.43
CA LEU A 8 -4.40 -12.50 1.45
C LEU A 8 -5.84 -12.13 1.83
N GLY A 9 -6.78 -13.05 1.59
CA GLY A 9 -8.06 -13.16 2.30
C GLY A 9 -8.96 -11.91 2.35
N GLU A 10 -9.61 -11.72 3.51
CA GLU A 10 -10.61 -10.67 3.76
C GLU A 10 -10.05 -9.25 3.61
N GLU A 11 -8.75 -9.07 3.80
CA GLU A 11 -8.08 -7.76 3.69
C GLU A 11 -7.99 -7.26 2.24
N ILE A 12 -8.07 -8.17 1.25
CA ILE A 12 -8.19 -7.78 -0.16
C ILE A 12 -9.42 -6.89 -0.37
N ALA A 13 -10.54 -7.18 0.32
CA ALA A 13 -11.76 -6.41 0.15
C ALA A 13 -11.59 -4.95 0.57
N ALA A 14 -10.81 -4.70 1.63
CA ALA A 14 -10.54 -3.36 2.14
C ALA A 14 -9.70 -2.52 1.17
N VAL A 15 -8.77 -3.14 0.44
CA VAL A 15 -7.95 -2.44 -0.57
C VAL A 15 -8.60 -2.42 -1.95
N ALA A 16 -9.52 -3.33 -2.25
CA ALA A 16 -10.18 -3.40 -3.56
C ALA A 16 -11.10 -2.21 -3.87
N THR A 17 -11.61 -1.54 -2.84
CA THR A 17 -12.51 -0.36 -2.95
C THR A 17 -11.76 0.96 -3.17
N LEU A 18 -10.43 0.94 -3.14
CA LEU A 18 -9.59 2.14 -3.32
C LEU A 18 -9.58 2.62 -4.79
N PRO A 19 -9.30 3.92 -5.05
CA PRO A 19 -9.36 4.52 -6.38
C PRO A 19 -8.14 4.14 -7.25
N TRP A 20 -8.07 2.88 -7.67
CA TRP A 20 -6.96 2.33 -8.46
C TRP A 20 -6.83 2.91 -9.86
N ASP A 21 -7.84 3.64 -10.31
CA ASP A 21 -7.91 4.43 -11.56
C ASP A 21 -7.16 5.76 -11.49
N LYS A 22 -6.55 6.09 -10.35
CA LYS A 22 -5.75 7.31 -10.16
C LYS A 22 -4.33 6.97 -9.73
N PRO A 23 -3.31 7.73 -10.17
CA PRO A 23 -1.97 7.63 -9.60
C PRO A 23 -2.02 7.96 -8.10
N LEU A 24 -1.19 7.31 -7.28
CA LEU A 24 -1.23 7.50 -5.82
C LEU A 24 -0.99 8.95 -5.43
N GLU A 25 -0.23 9.71 -6.22
CA GLU A 25 0.04 11.12 -5.93
C GLU A 25 -1.23 11.98 -5.93
N GLU A 26 -2.25 11.58 -6.68
CA GLU A 26 -3.54 12.27 -6.76
C GLU A 26 -4.58 11.74 -5.77
N TRP A 27 -4.25 10.70 -4.99
CA TRP A 27 -5.16 10.18 -3.98
C TRP A 27 -5.36 11.21 -2.87
N PRO A 28 -6.58 11.30 -2.30
CA PRO A 28 -6.82 12.13 -1.14
C PRO A 28 -5.93 11.65 0.01
N GLU A 29 -5.17 12.56 0.61
CA GLU A 29 -4.29 12.29 1.74
C GLU A 29 -4.93 12.86 3.01
N ASP A 30 -5.14 12.02 4.03
CA ASP A 30 -5.53 12.50 5.36
C ASP A 30 -4.32 13.17 6.02
N PRO A 31 -4.40 14.47 6.42
CA PRO A 31 -3.30 15.16 7.09
C PRO A 31 -2.75 14.42 8.31
N SER A 32 -3.61 13.80 9.13
CA SER A 32 -3.22 13.04 10.33
C SER A 32 -2.44 11.77 10.01
N LEU A 33 -2.62 11.22 8.81
CA LEU A 33 -1.83 10.09 8.32
C LEU A 33 -0.57 10.58 7.58
N ALA A 34 -0.65 11.69 6.85
CA ALA A 34 0.49 12.28 6.16
C ALA A 34 1.66 12.55 7.10
N GLU A 35 1.40 13.06 8.30
CA GLU A 35 2.41 13.32 9.33
C GLU A 35 3.14 12.05 9.81
N LYS A 36 2.47 10.89 9.75
CA LYS A 36 3.04 9.59 10.14
C LYS A 36 3.91 8.99 9.03
N ARG A 37 3.79 9.49 7.79
CA ARG A 37 4.53 8.99 6.64
C ARG A 37 5.97 9.48 6.69
N GLY A 38 6.92 8.55 6.66
CA GLY A 38 8.34 8.86 6.53
C GLY A 38 8.74 9.35 5.13
N ILE A 39 10.01 9.78 5.02
CA ILE A 39 10.61 10.11 3.71
C ILE A 39 10.75 8.82 2.89
N SER A 40 10.13 8.80 1.71
CA SER A 40 10.21 7.69 0.77
C SER A 40 10.69 8.20 -0.59
N ARG A 41 11.47 7.39 -1.30
CA ARG A 41 11.84 7.62 -2.71
C ARG A 41 10.72 7.29 -3.69
N HIS A 42 9.73 6.53 -3.24
CA HIS A 42 8.54 6.16 -3.99
C HIS A 42 7.33 6.91 -3.46
N VAL A 43 6.32 7.09 -4.32
CA VAL A 43 5.02 7.62 -3.89
C VAL A 43 4.37 6.60 -2.95
N VAL A 44 4.05 7.05 -1.74
CA VAL A 44 3.40 6.25 -0.70
C VAL A 44 2.19 7.02 -0.18
N ARG A 45 1.06 6.32 -0.06
CA ARG A 45 -0.17 6.84 0.56
C ARG A 45 -0.58 5.96 1.72
N LEU A 46 -0.97 6.61 2.82
CA LEU A 46 -1.60 5.94 3.94
C LEU A 46 -3.11 6.10 3.79
N VAL A 47 -3.83 4.98 3.82
CA VAL A 47 -5.29 4.95 3.62
C VAL A 47 -5.94 4.15 4.74
N ARG A 48 -7.15 4.53 5.11
CA ARG A 48 -7.98 3.77 6.05
C ARG A 48 -8.80 2.71 5.31
N ALA A 49 -9.06 1.60 5.99
CA ALA A 49 -9.93 0.53 5.50
C ALA A 49 -11.40 0.98 5.37
N SER A 50 -11.84 1.91 6.21
CA SER A 50 -13.18 2.50 6.19
C SER A 50 -13.15 3.97 6.63
N GLU A 51 -14.28 4.65 6.56
CA GLU A 51 -14.39 6.04 7.04
C GLU A 51 -14.34 6.17 8.58
N GLU A 52 -14.35 5.06 9.30
CA GLU A 52 -14.28 5.07 10.77
C GLU A 52 -12.88 5.51 11.24
N PRO A 53 -12.78 6.40 12.25
CA PRO A 53 -11.50 6.93 12.73
C PRO A 53 -10.50 5.87 13.19
N ASP A 54 -10.99 4.78 13.78
CA ASP A 54 -10.21 3.69 14.38
C ASP A 54 -10.00 2.50 13.43
N SER A 55 -10.39 2.64 12.16
CA SER A 55 -10.20 1.59 11.15
C SER A 55 -8.71 1.32 10.85
N GLU A 56 -8.43 0.12 10.36
CA GLU A 56 -7.07 -0.26 10.00
C GLU A 56 -6.48 0.69 8.95
N ILE A 57 -5.19 0.99 9.10
CA ILE A 57 -4.46 1.84 8.17
C ILE A 57 -3.55 0.95 7.33
N TYR A 58 -3.54 1.20 6.03
CA TYR A 58 -2.66 0.55 5.07
C TYR A 58 -1.70 1.55 4.47
N ALA A 59 -0.47 1.12 4.23
CA ALA A 59 0.49 1.83 3.42
C ALA A 59 0.48 1.25 2.00
N VAL A 60 0.13 2.08 1.02
CA VAL A 60 0.14 1.74 -0.39
C VAL A 60 1.31 2.44 -1.05
N LYS A 61 2.15 1.69 -1.74
CA LYS A 61 3.37 2.20 -2.39
C LYS A 61 3.37 1.88 -3.87
N GLU A 62 3.57 2.89 -4.70
CA GLU A 62 3.78 2.73 -6.13
C GLU A 62 5.22 2.32 -6.45
N THR A 63 5.37 1.34 -7.35
CA THR A 63 6.65 0.87 -7.85
C THR A 63 6.44 0.08 -9.14
N VAL A 64 7.50 -0.55 -9.64
CA VAL A 64 7.41 -1.46 -10.80
C VAL A 64 7.02 -2.87 -10.35
N SER A 65 6.31 -3.61 -11.22
CA SER A 65 5.78 -4.95 -10.92
C SER A 65 6.85 -5.89 -10.34
N GLU A 66 8.05 -5.90 -10.91
CA GLU A 66 9.16 -6.73 -10.42
C GLU A 66 9.48 -6.46 -8.94
N PHE A 67 9.57 -5.19 -8.55
CA PHE A 67 9.89 -4.81 -7.18
C PHE A 67 8.73 -5.03 -6.23
N ALA A 68 7.49 -4.75 -6.64
CA ALA A 68 6.30 -5.02 -5.83
C ALA A 68 6.21 -6.52 -5.49
N ASN A 69 6.32 -7.39 -6.50
CA ASN A 69 6.26 -8.83 -6.33
C ASN A 69 7.43 -9.38 -5.50
N ARG A 70 8.65 -8.86 -5.73
CA ARG A 70 9.82 -9.26 -4.93
C ARG A 70 9.66 -8.87 -3.46
N GLU A 71 9.21 -7.65 -3.19
CA GLU A 71 9.03 -7.16 -1.82
C GLU A 71 7.90 -7.86 -1.09
N TYR A 72 6.76 -8.10 -1.77
CA TYR A 72 5.67 -8.90 -1.24
C TYR A 72 6.14 -10.30 -0.80
N ARG A 73 6.95 -10.98 -1.65
CA ARG A 73 7.52 -12.29 -1.32
C ARG A 73 8.44 -12.23 -0.09
N LEU A 74 9.33 -11.24 -0.04
CA LEU A 74 10.28 -11.07 1.07
C LEU A 74 9.56 -10.80 2.39
N LEU A 75 8.53 -9.93 2.39
CA LEU A 75 7.75 -9.65 3.60
C LEU A 75 7.01 -10.89 4.11
N ARG A 76 6.50 -11.73 3.20
CA ARG A 76 5.87 -13.01 3.59
C ARG A 76 6.87 -13.99 4.18
N GLU A 77 8.08 -14.06 3.63
CA GLU A 77 9.16 -14.89 4.16
C GLU A 77 9.59 -14.41 5.56
N LEU A 78 9.74 -13.10 5.75
CA LEU A 78 10.05 -12.51 7.06
C LEU A 78 8.97 -12.83 8.10
N SER A 79 7.69 -12.67 7.73
CA SER A 79 6.55 -13.03 8.59
C SER A 79 6.58 -14.52 8.96
N HIS A 80 6.85 -15.40 8.00
CA HIS A 80 6.98 -16.84 8.25
C HIS A 80 8.12 -17.18 9.22
N LEU A 81 9.23 -16.43 9.15
CA LEU A 81 10.37 -16.57 10.06
C LEU A 81 10.15 -15.90 11.43
N GLY A 82 9.00 -15.25 11.65
CA GLY A 82 8.69 -14.52 12.88
C GLY A 82 9.54 -13.25 13.06
N ALA A 83 10.15 -12.75 11.97
CA ALA A 83 10.89 -11.50 12.01
C ALA A 83 9.92 -10.30 12.11
N PRO A 84 10.25 -9.25 12.89
CA PRO A 84 9.41 -8.08 12.98
C PRO A 84 9.44 -7.29 11.67
N SER A 85 8.33 -7.31 10.93
CA SER A 85 8.13 -6.56 9.69
C SER A 85 6.67 -6.14 9.54
N VAL A 86 6.40 -5.24 8.59
CA VAL A 86 5.02 -4.92 8.17
C VAL A 86 4.38 -6.15 7.51
N ASP A 87 3.07 -6.31 7.67
CA ASP A 87 2.34 -7.40 7.04
C ASP A 87 2.03 -7.06 5.58
N PRO A 88 2.40 -7.91 4.60
CA PRO A 88 2.08 -7.70 3.20
C PRO A 88 0.62 -8.09 2.92
N ILE A 89 -0.18 -7.13 2.44
CA ILE A 89 -1.60 -7.33 2.17
C ILE A 89 -1.82 -7.81 0.74
N ALA A 90 -1.39 -7.00 -0.24
CA ALA A 90 -1.63 -7.28 -1.65
C ALA A 90 -0.63 -6.58 -2.58
N VAL A 91 -0.47 -7.15 -3.78
CA VAL A 91 0.14 -6.52 -4.96
C VAL A 91 -0.98 -6.18 -5.95
N ILE A 92 -0.95 -4.96 -6.48
CA ILE A 92 -1.96 -4.42 -7.39
C ILE A 92 -1.30 -4.12 -8.73
N GLU A 93 -1.72 -4.85 -9.76
CA GLU A 93 -1.20 -4.80 -11.12
C GLU A 93 -2.30 -4.48 -12.14
N GLY A 94 -1.90 -4.12 -13.35
CA GLY A 94 -2.85 -3.81 -14.43
C GLY A 94 -3.70 -2.57 -14.17
N ARG A 95 -3.20 -1.63 -13.35
CA ARG A 95 -3.84 -0.35 -13.11
C ARG A 95 -3.83 0.49 -14.38
N THR A 96 -4.95 1.15 -14.65
CA THR A 96 -5.08 2.10 -15.76
C THR A 96 -5.85 3.32 -15.31
N ASP A 97 -5.49 4.49 -15.81
CA ASP A 97 -6.23 5.71 -15.51
C ASP A 97 -7.54 5.82 -16.30
N SER A 98 -8.26 6.93 -16.09
CA SER A 98 -9.51 7.22 -16.82
C SER A 98 -9.35 7.39 -18.34
N ALA A 99 -8.12 7.65 -18.82
CA ALA A 99 -7.79 7.74 -20.24
C ALA A 99 -7.35 6.37 -20.82
N GLY A 100 -7.15 5.36 -19.96
CA GLY A 100 -6.68 4.03 -20.34
C GLY A 100 -5.16 3.88 -20.34
N GLU A 101 -4.43 4.89 -19.86
CA GLU A 101 -2.96 4.85 -19.75
C GLU A 101 -2.53 3.98 -18.57
N GLU A 102 -1.42 3.26 -18.73
CA GLU A 102 -0.94 2.33 -17.69
C GLU A 102 -0.37 3.10 -16.48
N LEU A 103 -0.85 2.73 -15.29
CA LEU A 103 -0.34 3.25 -14.02
C LEU A 103 0.65 2.25 -13.39
N PRO A 104 1.61 2.73 -12.59
CA PRO A 104 2.56 1.85 -11.91
C PRO A 104 1.88 0.81 -11.03
N CYS A 105 2.53 -0.34 -10.85
CA CYS A 105 2.13 -1.35 -9.89
C CYS A 105 2.13 -0.76 -8.47
N ALA A 106 1.30 -1.30 -7.57
CA ALA A 106 1.33 -0.94 -6.17
C ALA A 106 1.52 -2.15 -5.25
N LEU A 107 2.13 -1.91 -4.09
CA LEU A 107 2.22 -2.85 -2.97
C LEU A 107 1.46 -2.24 -1.79
N ALA A 108 0.52 -2.98 -1.21
CA ALA A 108 -0.19 -2.62 0.01
C ALA A 108 0.34 -3.44 1.20
N THR A 109 0.62 -2.77 2.30
CA THR A 109 1.03 -3.38 3.57
C THR A 109 0.22 -2.82 4.74
N ARG A 110 0.05 -3.57 5.83
CA ARG A 110 -0.51 -3.02 7.07
C ARG A 110 0.44 -1.94 7.61
N PHE A 111 -0.12 -0.80 7.99
CA PHE A 111 0.64 0.24 8.68
C PHE A 111 0.87 -0.17 10.13
N LEU A 112 2.08 -0.02 10.63
CA LEU A 112 2.41 -0.31 12.03
C LEU A 112 2.11 0.94 12.90
N PRO A 113 1.09 0.89 13.78
CA PRO A 113 0.88 1.96 14.73
C PRO A 113 2.13 2.14 15.58
N TYR A 114 2.46 3.39 15.93
CA TYR A 114 3.61 3.74 16.78
C TYR A 114 5.01 3.53 16.16
N SER A 115 5.11 3.24 14.86
CA SER A 115 6.40 3.34 14.16
C SER A 115 6.72 4.80 13.79
N SER A 116 7.82 5.34 14.28
CA SER A 116 8.32 6.66 13.86
C SER A 116 9.36 6.52 12.74
N PRO A 117 9.34 7.38 11.72
CA PRO A 117 10.41 7.40 10.73
C PRO A 117 11.75 7.71 11.41
N TYR A 118 12.80 6.93 11.11
CA TYR A 118 14.13 7.04 11.72
C TYR A 118 14.75 8.46 11.66
N ARG A 119 14.33 9.30 10.70
CA ARG A 119 14.83 10.67 10.50
C ARG A 119 14.07 11.76 11.27
N VAL A 120 13.16 11.39 12.17
CA VAL A 120 12.36 12.32 13.00
C VAL A 120 12.90 12.37 14.45
N LEU A 121 14.15 11.95 14.67
CA LEU A 121 14.85 12.02 15.95
C LEU A 121 15.50 13.39 16.17
#